data_AF-A0A8S3HFH2-F1
#
_entry.id   AF-A0A8S3HFH2-F1
#
_cell.length_a   1.000
_cell.length_b   1.000
_cell.length_c   1.000
_cell.angle_alpha   90.00
_cell.angle_beta   90.00
_cell.angle_gamma   90.00
#
_symmetry.space_group_name_H-M   'P 1'
#
loop_
_entity.id
_entity.type
_entity.pdbx_description
1 polymer ?
#
loop_
_entity_poly.entity_id
_entity_poly.type
_entity_poly.pdbx_seq_one_letter_code
_entity_poly.pdbx_strand_id
1 'polypeptide(L)'
;YQYSISFRLTFCDLRSKGEHAGEKLIILEPYKIPNRGPYPFSQPRQNTVRFTPTQIEGIKTGMQPGLTLIVGPPGTGKTDVAVQIISNIYHNYPDQRTLIVTHSNQALNQLFEKIMTLDVDERHLLRLGHGEEELETDKDFSRYGRVNYILKKRLELLEQVGRLQKSLNVQGDLSYTCETAAHFYLYNVLSLWEEYLSKINQSNNNLEVLRKSFPFKEFFSDLNHDLFDDQQTFENNLEIAQGCFRYIQQIFTQLEEFRAFELMRNGSDRAKYLLVREAKIIAMTCTHAALKRHDLVQCGFKYDNILMEEAAQILEIETFIPLLLQTSDQEGRNRLKRCIMIGDHHQLPPVIKNMAFQK
;
A
#
# COMPACT_ATOMS: atom_id res chain seq x y z
N TYR A 1 29.95 -5.20 -0.97
CA TYR A 1 28.49 -5.02 -1.01
C TYR A 1 28.03 -4.59 0.37
N GLN A 2 27.82 -3.28 0.55
CA GLN A 2 27.41 -2.69 1.83
C GLN A 2 26.00 -3.19 2.15
N TYR A 3 25.83 -3.91 3.26
CA TYR A 3 24.52 -4.19 3.82
C TYR A 3 23.85 -2.84 4.11
N SER A 4 22.86 -2.45 3.30
CA SER A 4 22.00 -1.32 3.60
C SER A 4 21.10 -1.71 4.77
N ILE A 5 21.59 -1.49 5.99
CA ILE A 5 20.77 -1.65 7.19
C ILE A 5 19.62 -0.64 7.04
N SER A 6 18.39 -1.12 7.02
CA SER A 6 17.21 -0.25 7.02
C SER A 6 17.15 0.48 8.35
N PHE A 7 16.68 1.72 8.35
CA PHE A 7 16.63 2.54 9.56
C PHE A 7 15.31 3.30 9.63
N ARG A 8 14.82 3.46 10.86
CA ARG A 8 13.68 4.30 11.19
C ARG A 8 14.23 5.65 11.64
N LEU A 9 13.73 6.71 11.02
CA LEU A 9 14.02 8.07 11.42
C LEU A 9 12.88 8.58 12.31
N THR A 10 13.25 9.10 13.47
CA THR A 10 12.34 9.87 14.32
C THR A 10 12.81 11.31 14.37
N PHE A 11 11.97 12.22 13.89
CA PHE A 11 12.19 13.65 13.95
C PHE A 11 11.59 14.18 15.27
N CYS A 12 12.43 14.50 16.25
CA CYS A 12 11.98 14.90 17.58
C CYS A 12 11.35 16.30 17.60
N ASP A 13 11.70 17.16 16.65
CA ASP A 13 11.12 18.48 16.44
C ASP A 13 9.64 18.43 16.05
N LEU A 14 9.17 17.30 15.54
CA LEU A 14 7.76 17.07 15.20
C LEU A 14 6.95 16.46 16.34
N ARG A 15 7.58 16.05 17.45
CA ARG A 15 6.87 15.46 18.59
C ARG A 15 6.26 16.55 19.46
N SER A 16 4.99 16.36 19.82
CA SER A 16 4.30 17.24 20.76
C SER A 16 4.49 16.84 22.23
N LYS A 17 4.93 15.60 22.49
CA LYS A 17 5.14 15.04 23.84
C LYS A 17 6.28 14.00 23.83
N GLY A 18 6.94 13.82 24.97
CA GLY A 18 8.01 12.84 25.18
C GLY A 18 9.39 13.45 25.36
N GLU A 19 10.39 12.61 25.62
CA GLU A 19 11.79 13.01 25.72
C GLU A 19 12.28 13.57 24.38
N HIS A 20 13.02 14.70 24.42
CA HIS A 20 13.49 15.47 23.26
C HIS A 20 12.41 16.14 22.38
N ALA A 21 11.14 16.17 22.79
CA ALA A 21 10.06 16.77 22.00
C ALA A 21 10.30 18.28 21.73
N GLY A 22 10.27 18.67 20.45
CA GLY A 22 10.53 20.05 20.01
C GLY A 22 12.02 20.36 19.79
N GLU A 23 12.93 19.45 20.13
CA GLU A 23 14.36 19.61 19.86
C GLU A 23 14.70 19.27 18.41
N LYS A 24 15.65 20.00 17.81
CA LYS A 24 16.20 19.72 16.47
C LYS A 24 17.13 18.50 16.48
N LEU A 25 16.59 17.36 16.89
CA LEU A 25 17.28 16.09 17.05
C LEU A 25 16.61 15.02 16.19
N ILE A 26 17.42 14.20 15.52
CA ILE A 26 16.96 13.07 14.72
C ILE A 26 17.48 11.80 15.37
N ILE A 27 16.57 10.93 15.81
CA ILE A 27 16.92 9.60 16.33
C ILE A 27 16.92 8.62 15.17
N LEU A 28 18.01 7.87 15.02
CA LEU A 28 18.17 6.83 14.01
C LEU A 28 18.16 5.47 14.69
N GLU A 29 17.16 4.66 14.37
CA GLU A 29 17.02 3.29 14.87
C GLU A 29 17.22 2.31 13.73
N PRO A 30 18.31 1.52 13.69
CA PRO A 30 18.44 0.46 12.71
C PRO A 30 17.35 -0.59 12.93
N TYR A 31 16.70 -1.04 11.87
CA TYR A 31 15.73 -2.12 11.91
C TYR A 31 15.93 -3.07 10.74
N LYS A 32 15.61 -4.34 10.95
CA LYS A 32 15.58 -5.34 9.88
C LYS A 32 14.17 -5.39 9.33
N ILE A 33 14.02 -5.20 8.02
CA ILE A 33 12.72 -5.42 7.37
C ILE A 33 12.38 -6.91 7.55
N PRO A 34 11.19 -7.26 8.06
CA PRO A 34 10.78 -8.66 8.20
C PRO A 34 10.81 -9.37 6.85
N ASN A 35 11.37 -10.57 6.82
CA ASN A 35 11.33 -11.44 5.65
C ASN A 35 9.86 -11.71 5.26
N ARG A 36 9.52 -11.54 3.98
CA ARG A 36 8.15 -11.71 3.44
C ARG A 36 7.94 -13.01 2.67
N GLY A 37 8.94 -13.90 2.68
CA GLY A 37 8.91 -15.18 1.98
C GLY A 37 10.21 -15.48 1.24
N PRO A 38 10.35 -16.72 0.77
CA PRO A 38 11.59 -17.18 0.13
C PRO A 38 11.70 -16.76 -1.35
N TYR A 39 10.64 -16.21 -1.94
CA TYR A 39 10.64 -15.86 -3.36
C TYR A 39 11.21 -14.46 -3.62
N PRO A 40 11.97 -14.27 -4.72
CA PRO A 40 12.53 -12.95 -5.07
C PRO A 40 11.48 -11.86 -5.23
N PHE A 41 10.32 -12.19 -5.79
CA PHE A 41 9.22 -11.23 -6.00
C PHE A 41 8.55 -10.78 -4.69
N SER A 42 8.78 -11.47 -3.57
CA SER A 42 8.28 -11.08 -2.24
C SER A 42 9.13 -9.99 -1.59
N GLN A 43 10.32 -9.71 -2.13
CA GLN A 43 11.17 -8.66 -1.60
C GLN A 43 10.58 -7.27 -1.94
N PRO A 44 10.53 -6.34 -0.97
CA PRO A 44 9.97 -5.02 -1.18
C PRO A 44 10.80 -4.22 -2.18
N ARG A 45 10.13 -3.51 -3.09
CA ARG A 45 10.80 -2.59 -4.02
C ARG A 45 11.32 -1.39 -3.25
N GLN A 46 12.59 -1.06 -3.42
CA GLN A 46 13.24 0.05 -2.72
C GLN A 46 13.27 1.30 -3.60
N ASN A 47 13.07 2.46 -3.00
CA ASN A 47 13.29 3.72 -3.70
C ASN A 47 14.79 3.93 -3.95
N THR A 48 15.15 4.30 -5.17
CA THR A 48 16.52 4.58 -5.62
C THR A 48 16.85 6.07 -5.62
N VAL A 49 15.85 6.94 -5.49
CA VAL A 49 16.01 8.40 -5.53
C VAL A 49 16.74 8.88 -4.28
N ARG A 50 17.81 9.65 -4.49
CA ARG A 50 18.52 10.36 -3.41
C ARG A 50 17.93 11.75 -3.25
N PHE A 51 17.12 11.94 -2.22
CA PHE A 51 16.48 13.22 -1.94
C PHE A 51 17.46 14.25 -1.40
N THR A 52 17.29 15.50 -1.83
CA THR A 52 18.01 16.65 -1.26
C THR A 52 17.46 17.01 0.13
N PRO A 53 18.21 17.76 0.97
CA PRO A 53 17.71 18.18 2.27
C PRO A 53 16.35 18.91 2.22
N THR A 54 16.14 19.76 1.22
CA THR A 54 14.86 20.46 1.02
C THR A 54 13.72 19.50 0.67
N GLN A 55 13.99 18.50 -0.16
CA GLN A 55 13.01 17.46 -0.49
C GLN A 55 12.69 16.60 0.74
N ILE A 56 13.68 16.26 1.57
CA ILE A 56 13.49 15.56 2.84
C ILE A 56 12.59 16.37 3.78
N GLU A 57 12.78 17.69 3.88
CA GLU A 57 11.89 18.54 4.69
C GLU A 57 10.45 18.54 4.14
N GLY A 58 10.28 18.56 2.81
CA GLY A 58 8.97 18.40 2.16
C GLY A 58 8.31 17.06 2.48
N ILE A 59 9.08 15.96 2.43
CA ILE A 59 8.59 14.62 2.78
C ILE A 59 8.19 14.55 4.26
N LYS A 60 9.08 15.04 5.13
CA LYS A 60 8.92 15.07 6.58
C LYS A 60 7.66 15.83 7.00
N THR A 61 7.47 17.03 6.46
CA THR A 61 6.28 17.86 6.72
C THR A 61 5.01 17.23 6.15
N GLY A 62 5.06 16.68 4.94
CA GLY A 62 3.93 15.98 4.31
C GLY A 62 3.48 14.72 5.05
N MET A 63 4.33 14.13 5.91
CA MET A 63 3.96 13.02 6.80
C MET A 63 3.22 13.46 8.06
N GLN A 64 3.20 14.76 8.40
CA GLN A 64 2.54 15.27 9.60
C GLN A 64 1.07 15.63 9.33
N PRO A 65 0.18 15.50 10.33
CA PRO A 65 -1.16 16.07 10.26
C PRO A 65 -1.14 17.58 9.99
N GLY A 66 -2.10 18.08 9.21
CA GLY A 66 -2.23 19.50 8.87
C GLY A 66 -2.08 19.81 7.38
N LEU A 67 -1.72 21.05 7.09
CA LEU A 67 -1.51 21.56 5.72
C LEU A 67 -0.01 21.62 5.42
N THR A 68 0.39 21.05 4.29
CA THR A 68 1.76 21.13 3.76
C THR A 68 1.72 21.72 2.35
N LEU A 69 2.44 22.81 2.14
CA LEU A 69 2.59 23.46 0.83
C LEU A 69 4.03 23.28 0.34
N ILE A 70 4.20 22.61 -0.80
CA ILE A 70 5.51 22.38 -1.42
C ILE A 70 5.57 23.16 -2.72
N VAL A 71 6.43 24.18 -2.75
CA VAL A 71 6.72 24.96 -3.94
C VAL A 71 7.97 24.40 -4.61
N GLY A 72 7.86 23.97 -5.86
CA GLY A 72 8.98 23.38 -6.60
C GLY A 72 9.07 23.88 -8.04
N PRO A 73 10.15 24.55 -8.45
CA PRO A 73 10.43 24.89 -9.85
C PRO A 73 10.34 23.69 -10.81
N PRO A 74 10.27 23.90 -12.14
CA PRO A 74 10.36 22.82 -13.12
C PRO A 74 11.61 21.94 -12.89
N GLY A 75 11.46 20.62 -13.00
CA GLY A 75 12.58 19.67 -12.86
C GLY A 75 13.10 19.41 -11.45
N THR A 76 12.48 19.96 -10.39
CA THR A 76 12.93 19.79 -9.00
C THR A 76 12.49 18.49 -8.31
N GLY A 77 11.94 17.53 -9.04
CA GLY A 77 11.52 16.23 -8.49
C GLY A 77 10.27 16.29 -7.61
N LYS A 78 9.34 17.21 -7.90
CA LYS A 78 8.04 17.32 -7.19
C LYS A 78 7.29 15.99 -7.10
N THR A 79 7.21 15.27 -8.22
CA THR A 79 6.54 13.97 -8.31
C THR A 79 7.24 12.92 -7.45
N ASP A 80 8.57 12.90 -7.40
CA ASP A 80 9.31 11.97 -6.54
C ASP A 80 9.07 12.24 -5.04
N VAL A 81 8.97 13.51 -4.65
CA VAL A 81 8.58 13.91 -3.28
C VAL A 81 7.15 13.44 -2.98
N ALA A 82 6.21 13.68 -3.90
CA ALA A 82 4.81 13.27 -3.76
C ALA A 82 4.68 11.75 -3.54
N VAL A 83 5.32 10.98 -4.43
CA VAL A 83 5.30 9.52 -4.41
C VAL A 83 5.95 8.96 -3.14
N GLN A 84 7.03 9.58 -2.65
CA GLN A 84 7.65 9.19 -1.39
C GLN A 84 6.75 9.48 -0.18
N ILE A 85 6.05 10.63 -0.16
CA ILE A 85 5.07 10.94 0.89
C ILE A 85 3.96 9.88 0.90
N ILE A 86 3.41 9.55 -0.28
CA ILE A 86 2.36 8.54 -0.43
C ILE A 86 2.83 7.17 0.07
N SER A 87 4.02 6.74 -0.36
CA SER A 87 4.62 5.48 0.09
C SER A 87 4.85 5.46 1.61
N ASN A 88 5.35 6.55 2.18
CA ASN A 88 5.55 6.64 3.63
C ASN A 88 4.22 6.58 4.39
N ILE A 89 3.18 7.29 3.93
CA ILE A 89 1.86 7.27 4.54
C ILE A 89 1.26 5.85 4.46
N TYR A 90 1.38 5.19 3.32
CA TYR A 90 0.90 3.83 3.10
C TYR A 90 1.48 2.82 4.10
N HIS A 91 2.79 2.91 4.38
CA HIS A 91 3.46 2.00 5.31
C HIS A 91 3.28 2.38 6.79
N ASN A 92 3.30 3.68 7.12
CA ASN A 92 3.21 4.13 8.52
C ASN A 92 1.77 4.17 9.04
N TYR A 93 0.78 4.27 8.15
CA TYR A 93 -0.64 4.38 8.50
C TYR A 93 -1.49 3.44 7.63
N PRO A 94 -1.36 2.11 7.81
CA PRO A 94 -2.00 1.12 6.93
C PRO A 94 -3.54 1.16 6.93
N ASP A 95 -4.15 1.76 7.95
CA ASP A 95 -5.61 1.96 8.08
C ASP A 95 -6.11 3.28 7.45
N GLN A 96 -5.20 4.12 6.96
CA GLN A 96 -5.52 5.40 6.35
C GLN A 96 -5.59 5.27 4.83
N ARG A 97 -6.45 6.10 4.23
CA ARG A 97 -6.61 6.16 2.77
C ARG A 97 -6.17 7.51 2.24
N THR A 98 -5.47 7.50 1.12
CA THR A 98 -4.89 8.68 0.48
C THR A 98 -5.59 8.93 -0.85
N LEU A 99 -6.20 10.11 -0.96
CA LEU A 99 -6.75 10.63 -2.20
C LEU A 99 -5.67 11.47 -2.91
N ILE A 100 -5.41 11.16 -4.17
CA ILE A 100 -4.51 11.92 -5.03
C ILE A 100 -5.36 12.68 -6.05
N VAL A 101 -5.10 13.98 -6.20
CA VAL A 101 -5.77 14.83 -7.17
C VAL A 101 -4.74 15.55 -8.02
N THR A 102 -4.92 15.53 -9.34
CA THR A 102 -4.07 16.28 -10.27
C THR A 102 -4.93 17.16 -11.16
N HIS A 103 -4.32 18.16 -11.80
CA HIS A 103 -5.00 18.94 -12.83
C HIS A 103 -5.14 18.12 -14.12
N SER A 104 -4.06 17.48 -14.57
CA SER A 104 -4.00 16.73 -15.84
C SER A 104 -3.97 15.20 -15.67
N ASN A 105 -4.45 14.47 -16.68
CA ASN A 105 -4.26 13.01 -16.76
C ASN A 105 -2.79 12.63 -16.92
N GLN A 106 -1.98 13.48 -17.57
CA GLN A 106 -0.55 13.22 -17.75
C GLN A 106 0.20 13.19 -16.42
N ALA A 107 -0.01 14.19 -15.56
CA ALA A 107 0.57 14.17 -14.21
C ALA A 107 0.05 12.98 -13.40
N LEU A 108 -1.26 12.67 -13.53
CA LEU A 108 -1.85 11.51 -12.88
C LEU A 108 -1.13 10.21 -13.25
N ASN A 109 -0.88 9.98 -14.55
CA ASN A 109 -0.18 8.81 -15.08
C ASN A 109 1.25 8.72 -14.53
N GLN A 110 2.02 9.81 -14.64
CA GLN A 110 3.41 9.85 -14.17
C GLN A 110 3.53 9.54 -12.67
N LEU A 111 2.63 10.10 -11.87
CA LEU A 111 2.59 9.84 -10.43
C LEU A 111 2.21 8.38 -10.18
N PHE A 112 1.20 7.86 -10.87
CA PHE A 112 0.75 6.47 -10.73
C PHE A 112 1.83 5.44 -11.10
N GLU A 113 2.50 5.63 -12.24
CA GLU A 113 3.60 4.77 -12.71
C GLU A 113 4.75 4.74 -11.70
N LYS A 114 5.11 5.88 -11.12
CA LYS A 114 6.13 5.94 -10.07
C LYS A 114 5.70 5.21 -8.81
N ILE A 115 4.44 5.32 -8.37
CA ILE A 115 3.93 4.53 -7.23
C ILE A 115 4.07 3.04 -7.49
N MET A 116 3.77 2.59 -8.71
CA MET A 116 3.89 1.18 -9.08
C MET A 116 5.34 0.67 -8.99
N THR A 117 6.36 1.52 -9.07
CA THR A 117 7.75 1.09 -8.89
C THR A 117 8.17 0.94 -7.43
N LEU A 118 7.34 1.40 -6.48
CA LEU A 118 7.59 1.29 -5.05
C LEU A 118 6.92 0.06 -4.42
N ASP A 119 7.17 -0.16 -3.13
CA ASP A 119 6.56 -1.22 -2.30
C ASP A 119 5.09 -0.92 -1.97
N VAL A 120 4.25 -0.76 -2.99
CA VAL A 120 2.80 -0.57 -2.85
C VAL A 120 2.10 -1.70 -3.57
N ASP A 121 1.20 -2.36 -2.86
CA ASP A 121 0.43 -3.46 -3.43
C ASP A 121 -0.60 -2.91 -4.43
N GLU A 122 -0.60 -3.49 -5.62
CA GLU A 122 -1.46 -3.08 -6.73
C GLU A 122 -2.94 -3.21 -6.40
N ARG A 123 -3.32 -4.11 -5.48
CA ARG A 123 -4.72 -4.23 -5.00
C ARG A 123 -5.22 -2.99 -4.26
N HIS A 124 -4.31 -2.23 -3.67
CA HIS A 124 -4.65 -1.01 -2.96
C HIS A 124 -4.69 0.23 -3.86
N LEU A 125 -4.37 0.09 -5.15
CA LEU A 125 -4.33 1.18 -6.13
C LEU A 125 -5.61 1.23 -6.98
N LEU A 126 -6.21 2.41 -7.09
CA LEU A 126 -7.39 2.66 -7.91
C LEU A 126 -7.31 4.01 -8.62
N ARG A 127 -7.48 4.02 -9.94
CA ARG A 127 -7.60 5.24 -10.74
C ARG A 127 -9.05 5.46 -11.16
N LEU A 128 -9.53 6.70 -11.04
CA LEU A 128 -10.85 7.11 -11.48
C LEU A 128 -10.73 8.23 -12.52
N GLY A 129 -11.47 8.14 -13.63
CA GLY A 129 -11.44 9.16 -14.67
C GLY A 129 -11.71 8.64 -16.07
N HIS A 130 -11.98 9.56 -17.01
CA HIS A 130 -12.17 9.22 -18.43
C HIS A 130 -10.85 8.80 -19.12
N GLY A 131 -9.70 8.91 -18.44
CA GLY A 131 -8.39 8.44 -18.92
C GLY A 131 -7.99 7.08 -18.33
N GLU A 132 -8.89 6.34 -17.67
CA GLU A 132 -8.65 5.03 -17.05
C GLU A 132 -7.93 4.03 -17.99
N GLU A 133 -8.09 4.18 -19.32
CA GLU A 133 -7.52 3.33 -20.37
C GLU A 133 -6.18 3.83 -20.95
N GLU A 134 -5.73 5.04 -20.60
CA GLU A 134 -4.55 5.70 -21.21
C GLU A 134 -3.25 5.52 -20.41
N LEU A 135 -3.17 4.55 -19.49
CA LEU A 135 -1.90 4.23 -18.84
C LEU A 135 -1.01 3.46 -19.84
N GLU A 136 0.24 3.88 -20.00
CA GLU A 136 1.26 3.12 -20.77
C GLU A 136 1.77 1.92 -19.95
N THR A 137 0.86 1.16 -19.35
CA THR A 137 1.18 -0.02 -18.55
C THR A 137 0.31 -1.19 -19.01
N ASP A 138 0.86 -2.41 -18.99
CA ASP A 138 0.10 -3.64 -19.29
C ASP A 138 -1.03 -3.95 -18.28
N LYS A 139 -1.28 -3.06 -17.32
CA LYS A 139 -2.18 -3.25 -16.18
C LYS A 139 -3.31 -2.23 -16.21
N ASP A 140 -4.52 -2.73 -16.00
CA ASP A 140 -5.73 -1.91 -15.95
C ASP A 140 -6.06 -1.52 -14.50
N PHE A 141 -5.87 -0.25 -14.16
CA PHE A 141 -6.19 0.33 -12.85
C PHE A 141 -7.57 1.02 -12.79
N SER A 142 -8.37 0.88 -13.85
CA SER A 142 -9.79 1.23 -13.86
C SER A 142 -10.57 0.42 -12.84
N ARG A 143 -11.80 0.87 -12.54
CA ARG A 143 -12.70 0.09 -11.67
C ARG A 143 -12.91 -1.35 -12.18
N TYR A 144 -13.07 -1.52 -13.49
CA TYR A 144 -13.31 -2.83 -14.08
C TYR A 144 -12.04 -3.68 -14.12
N GLY A 145 -10.92 -3.09 -14.52
CA GLY A 145 -9.61 -3.74 -14.52
C GLY A 145 -9.21 -4.27 -13.15
N ARG A 146 -9.39 -3.46 -12.12
CA ARG A 146 -9.12 -3.87 -10.73
C ARG A 146 -10.03 -4.98 -10.24
N VAL A 147 -11.31 -4.95 -10.59
CA VAL A 147 -12.23 -6.07 -10.27
C VAL A 147 -11.77 -7.35 -10.98
N ASN A 148 -11.42 -7.27 -12.26
CA ASN A 148 -10.92 -8.43 -13.02
C ASN A 148 -9.60 -8.97 -12.46
N TYR A 149 -8.68 -8.08 -12.08
CA TYR A 149 -7.44 -8.45 -11.39
C TYR A 149 -7.75 -9.23 -10.11
N ILE A 150 -8.65 -8.72 -9.25
CA ILE A 150 -8.99 -9.36 -7.98
C ILE A 150 -9.59 -10.74 -8.22
N LEU A 151 -10.51 -10.88 -9.18
CA LEU A 151 -11.13 -12.16 -9.52
C LEU A 151 -10.11 -13.17 -10.04
N LYS A 152 -9.20 -12.76 -10.93
CA LYS A 152 -8.10 -13.61 -11.42
C LYS A 152 -7.16 -13.99 -10.28
N LYS A 153 -6.73 -13.01 -9.48
CA LYS A 153 -5.79 -13.22 -8.37
C LYS A 153 -6.37 -14.16 -7.32
N ARG A 154 -7.68 -14.04 -7.03
CA ARG A 154 -8.40 -14.96 -6.14
C ARG A 154 -8.26 -16.41 -6.61
N LEU A 155 -8.45 -16.69 -7.90
CA LEU A 155 -8.32 -18.04 -8.44
C LEU A 155 -6.88 -18.56 -8.28
N GLU A 156 -5.88 -17.73 -8.59
CA GLU A 156 -4.47 -18.08 -8.38
C GLU A 156 -4.17 -18.40 -6.91
N LEU A 157 -4.69 -17.61 -5.96
CA LEU A 157 -4.49 -17.83 -4.54
C LEU A 157 -5.19 -19.10 -4.04
N LEU A 158 -6.41 -19.38 -4.49
CA LEU A 158 -7.14 -20.61 -4.15
C LEU A 158 -6.41 -21.86 -4.69
N GLU A 159 -5.76 -21.76 -5.85
CA GLU A 159 -4.89 -22.82 -6.37
C GLU A 159 -3.68 -23.04 -5.46
N GLN A 160 -3.09 -21.97 -4.92
CA GLN A 160 -2.01 -22.09 -3.92
C GLN A 160 -2.50 -22.74 -2.62
N VAL A 161 -3.72 -22.46 -2.17
CA VAL A 161 -4.33 -23.16 -1.01
C VAL A 161 -4.48 -24.66 -1.30
N GLY A 162 -4.94 -25.02 -2.51
CA GLY A 162 -5.00 -26.41 -2.94
C GLY A 162 -3.63 -27.09 -2.98
N ARG A 163 -2.58 -26.39 -3.43
CA ARG A 163 -1.18 -26.87 -3.39
C ARG A 163 -0.72 -27.08 -1.94
N LEU A 164 -1.02 -26.14 -1.05
CA LEU A 164 -0.67 -26.22 0.37
C LEU A 164 -1.36 -27.41 1.04
N GLN A 165 -2.66 -27.62 0.81
CA GLN A 165 -3.37 -28.79 1.33
C GLN A 165 -2.72 -30.10 0.90
N LYS A 166 -2.41 -30.25 -0.39
CA LYS A 166 -1.72 -31.43 -0.93
C LYS A 166 -0.36 -31.64 -0.25
N SER A 167 0.42 -30.57 -0.08
CA SER A 167 1.74 -30.63 0.57
C SER A 167 1.67 -31.03 2.05
N LEU A 168 0.54 -30.76 2.71
CA LEU A 168 0.29 -31.13 4.11
C LEU A 168 -0.39 -32.50 4.26
N ASN A 169 -0.66 -33.20 3.15
CA ASN A 169 -1.39 -34.48 3.12
C ASN A 169 -2.75 -34.46 3.83
N VAL A 170 -3.44 -33.32 3.82
CA VAL A 170 -4.78 -33.18 4.41
C VAL A 170 -5.83 -33.70 3.44
N GLN A 171 -6.62 -34.69 3.85
CA GLN A 171 -7.72 -35.22 3.04
C GLN A 171 -8.88 -34.22 2.96
N GLY A 172 -9.45 -34.05 1.78
CA GLY A 172 -10.60 -33.16 1.54
C GLY A 172 -10.77 -32.81 0.07
N ASP A 173 -11.93 -32.25 -0.28
CA ASP A 173 -12.20 -31.76 -1.64
C ASP A 173 -11.23 -30.63 -2.03
N LEU A 174 -10.79 -30.65 -3.28
CA LEU A 174 -9.75 -29.74 -3.79
C LEU A 174 -10.25 -28.32 -4.10
N SER A 175 -11.56 -28.11 -4.09
CA SER A 175 -12.18 -26.84 -4.45
C SER A 175 -12.40 -25.95 -3.22
N TYR A 176 -11.48 -25.02 -2.99
CA TYR A 176 -11.64 -23.99 -1.97
C TYR A 176 -12.49 -22.81 -2.46
N THR A 177 -13.25 -22.25 -1.53
CA THR A 177 -13.78 -20.88 -1.59
C THR A 177 -12.95 -19.99 -0.66
N CYS A 178 -13.17 -18.67 -0.67
CA CYS A 178 -12.50 -17.79 0.31
C CYS A 178 -12.85 -18.22 1.76
N GLU A 179 -14.09 -18.65 1.99
CA GLU A 179 -14.55 -19.09 3.31
C GLU A 179 -13.93 -20.41 3.76
N THR A 180 -13.91 -21.44 2.90
CA THR A 180 -13.30 -22.72 3.27
C THR A 180 -11.79 -22.61 3.39
N ALA A 181 -11.14 -21.70 2.64
CA ALA A 181 -9.73 -21.39 2.81
C ALA A 181 -9.43 -20.77 4.19
N ALA A 182 -10.29 -19.88 4.70
CA ALA A 182 -10.15 -19.32 6.05
C ALA A 182 -10.24 -20.41 7.14
N HIS A 183 -11.16 -21.37 6.99
CA HIS A 183 -11.23 -22.51 7.90
C HIS A 183 -9.97 -23.38 7.83
N PHE A 184 -9.49 -23.71 6.64
CA PHE A 184 -8.25 -24.47 6.47
C PHE A 184 -7.03 -23.74 7.08
N TYR A 185 -6.96 -22.41 6.96
CA TYR A 185 -5.92 -21.62 7.61
C TYR A 185 -5.93 -21.81 9.13
N LEU A 186 -7.09 -21.65 9.78
CA LEU A 186 -7.19 -21.73 11.24
C LEU A 186 -6.92 -23.15 11.77
N TYR A 187 -7.51 -24.16 11.14
CA TYR A 187 -7.48 -25.53 11.69
C TYR A 187 -6.26 -26.34 11.26
N ASN A 188 -5.64 -26.04 10.11
CA ASN A 188 -4.51 -26.81 9.59
C ASN A 188 -3.21 -26.00 9.55
N VAL A 189 -3.25 -24.76 9.07
CA VAL A 189 -2.02 -23.98 8.86
C VAL A 189 -1.52 -23.36 10.17
N LEU A 190 -2.40 -22.65 10.89
CA LEU A 190 -2.06 -21.95 12.11
C LEU A 190 -1.71 -22.93 13.24
N SER A 191 -2.48 -24.00 13.38
CA SER A 191 -2.22 -25.07 14.35
C SER A 191 -0.82 -25.70 14.17
N LEU A 192 -0.46 -26.10 12.95
CA LEU A 192 0.88 -26.63 12.66
C LEU A 192 2.00 -25.63 12.94
N TRP A 193 1.75 -24.35 12.66
CA TRP A 193 2.73 -23.30 12.94
C TRP A 193 2.93 -23.07 14.44
N GLU A 194 1.86 -23.06 15.23
CA GLU A 194 1.93 -22.93 16.69
C GLU A 194 2.65 -24.14 17.32
N GLU A 195 2.36 -25.36 16.85
CA GLU A 195 3.09 -26.56 17.26
C GLU A 195 4.59 -26.47 16.93
N TYR A 196 4.92 -25.98 15.73
CA TYR A 196 6.32 -25.77 15.31
C TYR A 196 7.03 -24.77 16.21
N LEU A 197 6.42 -23.61 16.50
CA LEU A 197 6.99 -22.61 17.42
C LEU A 197 7.16 -23.16 18.83
N SER A 198 6.21 -23.93 19.34
CA SER A 198 6.33 -24.60 20.64
C SER A 198 7.52 -25.55 20.69
N LYS A 199 7.73 -26.36 19.65
CA LYS A 199 8.89 -27.27 19.54
C LYS A 199 10.22 -26.52 19.48
N ILE A 200 10.27 -25.42 18.74
CA ILE A 200 11.47 -24.58 18.64
C ILE A 200 11.82 -23.92 19.98
N ASN A 201 10.82 -23.39 20.69
CA ASN A 201 11.05 -22.75 21.99
C ASN A 201 11.62 -23.72 23.03
N GLN A 202 11.37 -25.03 22.88
CA GLN A 202 11.91 -26.08 23.74
C GLN A 202 13.27 -26.63 23.28
N SER A 203 13.75 -26.29 22.08
CA SER A 203 14.90 -26.95 21.45
C SER A 203 16.26 -26.32 21.79
N ASN A 204 16.32 -25.33 22.67
CA ASN A 204 17.55 -24.59 23.04
C ASN A 204 18.36 -24.13 21.81
N ASN A 205 17.69 -23.53 20.83
CA ASN A 205 18.27 -23.02 19.58
C ASN A 205 18.95 -24.09 18.70
N ASN A 206 18.44 -25.33 18.70
CA ASN A 206 18.94 -26.40 17.83
C ASN A 206 18.48 -26.22 16.37
N LEU A 207 19.44 -25.97 15.47
CA LEU A 207 19.24 -25.81 14.02
C LEU A 207 18.63 -27.06 13.35
N GLU A 208 19.04 -28.26 13.77
CA GLU A 208 18.54 -29.51 13.18
C GLU A 208 17.05 -29.68 13.46
N VAL A 209 16.61 -29.34 14.69
CA VAL A 209 15.20 -29.36 15.08
C VAL A 209 14.40 -28.34 14.28
N LEU A 210 14.93 -27.12 14.11
CA LEU A 210 14.29 -26.06 13.31
C LEU A 210 14.04 -26.50 11.88
N ARG A 211 15.04 -27.13 11.24
CA ARG A 211 14.96 -27.59 9.83
C ARG A 211 14.03 -28.78 9.67
N LYS A 212 14.19 -29.82 10.50
CA LYS A 212 13.41 -31.06 10.39
C LYS A 212 11.95 -30.89 10.77
N SER A 213 11.65 -29.99 11.70
CA SER A 213 10.29 -29.79 12.20
C SER A 213 9.48 -28.77 11.38
N PHE A 214 10.07 -28.10 10.39
CA PHE A 214 9.39 -27.06 9.61
C PHE A 214 8.23 -27.65 8.80
N PRO A 215 6.97 -27.25 9.05
CA PRO A 215 5.79 -27.96 8.54
C PRO A 215 5.51 -27.70 7.06
N PHE A 216 6.08 -26.65 6.47
CA PHE A 216 5.73 -26.22 5.10
C PHE A 216 6.82 -26.53 4.07
N LYS A 217 7.75 -27.44 4.38
CA LYS A 217 8.90 -27.74 3.50
C LYS A 217 8.47 -28.15 2.09
N GLU A 218 7.52 -29.08 1.99
CA GLU A 218 7.01 -29.59 0.71
C GLU A 218 6.28 -28.50 -0.09
N PHE A 219 5.63 -27.55 0.58
CA PHE A 219 4.98 -26.42 -0.11
C PHE A 219 5.99 -25.54 -0.83
N PHE A 220 7.20 -25.35 -0.28
CA PHE A 220 8.28 -24.54 -0.86
C PHE A 220 9.30 -25.37 -1.66
N SER A 221 8.94 -26.59 -2.08
CA SER A 221 9.81 -27.47 -2.87
C SER A 221 10.07 -26.97 -4.29
N ASP A 222 9.34 -25.96 -4.76
CA ASP A 222 9.53 -25.29 -6.06
C ASP A 222 10.72 -24.32 -6.08
N LEU A 223 11.40 -24.11 -4.96
CA LEU A 223 12.60 -23.29 -4.88
C LEU A 223 13.81 -24.01 -5.49
N ASN A 224 14.62 -23.30 -6.28
CA ASN A 224 15.85 -23.82 -6.88
C ASN A 224 17.03 -23.97 -5.88
N HIS A 225 16.78 -23.82 -4.58
CA HIS A 225 17.80 -23.82 -3.52
C HIS A 225 17.20 -24.30 -2.21
N ASP A 226 18.06 -24.74 -1.29
CA ASP A 226 17.65 -25.12 0.05
C ASP A 226 17.11 -23.91 0.83
N LEU A 227 16.00 -24.12 1.54
CA LEU A 227 15.34 -23.06 2.32
C LEU A 227 16.19 -22.58 3.51
N PHE A 228 16.94 -23.50 4.13
CA PHE A 228 17.71 -23.26 5.34
C PHE A 228 19.19 -23.52 5.08
N ASP A 229 20.04 -22.63 5.57
CA ASP A 229 21.49 -22.67 5.39
C ASP A 229 22.18 -22.99 6.72
N ASP A 230 22.97 -24.07 6.73
CA ASP A 230 23.70 -24.56 7.91
C ASP A 230 24.85 -23.63 8.33
N GLN A 231 25.29 -22.74 7.44
CA GLN A 231 26.33 -21.75 7.75
C GLN A 231 25.75 -20.51 8.45
N GLN A 232 24.42 -20.35 8.46
CA GLN A 232 23.76 -19.20 9.09
C GLN A 232 23.37 -19.49 10.53
N THR A 233 23.23 -18.41 11.32
CA THR A 233 22.81 -18.51 12.71
C THR A 233 21.38 -19.04 12.83
N PHE A 234 21.07 -19.57 14.02
CA PHE A 234 19.73 -20.02 14.36
C PHE A 234 18.68 -18.92 14.18
N GLU A 235 18.99 -17.68 14.59
CA GLU A 235 18.08 -16.54 14.48
C GLU A 235 17.79 -16.18 13.03
N ASN A 236 18.79 -16.29 12.13
CA ASN A 236 18.58 -16.04 10.71
C ASN A 236 17.71 -17.12 10.05
N ASN A 237 17.96 -18.39 10.36
CA ASN A 237 17.12 -19.50 9.88
C ASN A 237 15.69 -19.42 10.45
N LEU A 238 15.53 -18.99 11.69
CA LEU A 238 14.21 -18.74 12.28
C LEU A 238 13.48 -17.60 11.57
N GLU A 239 14.16 -16.51 11.24
CA GLU A 239 13.59 -15.41 10.46
C GLU A 239 13.19 -15.85 9.03
N ILE A 240 13.92 -16.78 8.41
CA ILE A 240 13.52 -17.40 7.14
C ILE A 240 12.24 -18.21 7.32
N ALA A 241 12.15 -19.07 8.34
CA ALA A 241 10.94 -19.85 8.64
C ALA A 241 9.74 -18.93 8.90
N GLN A 242 9.93 -17.85 9.67
CA GLN A 242 8.90 -16.84 9.91
C GLN A 242 8.51 -16.13 8.62
N GLY A 243 9.47 -15.80 7.74
CA GLY A 243 9.18 -15.20 6.44
C GLY A 243 8.33 -16.10 5.54
N CYS A 244 8.61 -17.41 5.56
CA CYS A 244 7.79 -18.41 4.86
C CYS A 244 6.37 -18.47 5.41
N PHE A 245 6.20 -18.44 6.74
CA PHE A 245 4.88 -18.37 7.35
C PHE A 245 4.15 -17.07 7.00
N ARG A 246 4.84 -15.91 7.02
CA ARG A 246 4.26 -14.63 6.60
C ARG A 246 3.79 -14.66 5.15
N TYR A 247 4.54 -15.32 4.25
CA TYR A 247 4.12 -15.54 2.87
C TYR A 247 2.80 -16.33 2.79
N ILE A 248 2.72 -17.46 3.50
CA ILE A 248 1.50 -18.28 3.54
C ILE A 248 0.35 -17.48 4.15
N GLN A 249 0.57 -16.80 5.26
CA GLN A 249 -0.42 -15.95 5.91
C GLN A 249 -0.96 -14.88 4.96
N GLN A 250 -0.10 -14.24 4.16
CA GLN A 250 -0.53 -13.24 3.18
C GLN A 250 -1.49 -13.81 2.12
N ILE A 251 -1.34 -15.07 1.70
CA ILE A 251 -2.28 -15.73 0.79
C ILE A 251 -3.69 -15.72 1.39
N PHE A 252 -3.82 -16.13 2.65
CA PHE A 252 -5.11 -16.20 3.34
C PHE A 252 -5.67 -14.82 3.69
N THR A 253 -4.82 -13.88 4.10
CA THR A 253 -5.23 -12.48 4.32
C THR A 253 -5.83 -11.89 3.04
N GLN A 254 -5.19 -12.08 1.89
CA GLN A 254 -5.73 -11.61 0.60
C GLN A 254 -7.04 -12.31 0.23
N LEU A 255 -7.16 -13.62 0.47
CA LEU A 255 -8.40 -14.34 0.22
C LEU A 255 -9.57 -13.84 1.08
N GLU A 256 -9.33 -13.52 2.36
CA GLU A 256 -10.36 -12.94 3.22
C GLU A 256 -10.80 -11.55 2.73
N GLU A 257 -9.85 -10.72 2.30
CA GLU A 257 -10.15 -9.42 1.68
C GLU A 257 -10.97 -9.58 0.38
N PHE A 258 -10.72 -10.65 -0.38
CA PHE A 258 -11.45 -10.99 -1.61
C PHE A 258 -12.80 -11.67 -1.38
N ARG A 259 -13.12 -12.08 -0.15
CA ARG A 259 -14.37 -12.79 0.19
C ARG A 259 -15.61 -12.00 -0.22
N ALA A 260 -15.59 -10.68 -0.05
CA ALA A 260 -16.70 -9.82 -0.46
C ALA A 260 -16.97 -9.87 -1.97
N PHE A 261 -15.91 -10.02 -2.80
CA PHE A 261 -16.03 -10.13 -4.26
C PHE A 261 -16.62 -11.46 -4.71
N GLU A 262 -16.51 -12.51 -3.90
CA GLU A 262 -17.19 -13.78 -4.11
C GLU A 262 -18.70 -13.64 -3.89
N LEU A 263 -19.11 -12.92 -2.83
CA LEU A 263 -20.52 -12.74 -2.47
C LEU A 263 -21.27 -11.78 -3.40
N MET A 264 -20.61 -10.74 -3.88
CA MET A 264 -21.22 -9.75 -4.79
C MET A 264 -21.35 -10.31 -6.20
N ARG A 265 -22.55 -10.24 -6.79
CA ARG A 265 -22.84 -10.75 -8.14
C ARG A 265 -22.56 -9.72 -9.24
N ASN A 266 -22.82 -8.44 -8.98
CA ASN A 266 -22.75 -7.39 -9.99
C ASN A 266 -21.37 -6.70 -10.01
N GLY A 267 -20.86 -6.39 -11.20
CA GLY A 267 -19.61 -5.64 -11.37
C GLY A 267 -19.65 -4.24 -10.73
N SER A 268 -20.80 -3.58 -10.75
CA SER A 268 -20.98 -2.25 -10.13
C SER A 268 -20.81 -2.30 -8.61
N ASP A 269 -21.39 -3.31 -7.95
CA ASP A 269 -21.27 -3.48 -6.50
C ASP A 269 -19.82 -3.81 -6.10
N ARG A 270 -19.15 -4.67 -6.88
CA ARG A 270 -17.72 -4.98 -6.70
C ARG A 270 -16.84 -3.73 -6.85
N ALA A 271 -17.10 -2.91 -7.86
CA ALA A 271 -16.39 -1.65 -8.06
C ALA A 271 -16.64 -0.66 -6.90
N LYS A 272 -17.87 -0.60 -6.37
CA LYS A 272 -18.20 0.21 -5.20
C LYS A 272 -17.48 -0.29 -3.95
N TYR A 273 -17.45 -1.59 -3.72
CA TYR A 273 -16.73 -2.18 -2.59
C TYR A 273 -15.23 -1.89 -2.66
N LEU A 274 -14.61 -2.09 -3.83
CA LEU A 274 -13.22 -1.73 -4.08
C LEU A 274 -12.94 -0.26 -3.72
N LEU A 275 -13.81 0.65 -4.18
CA LEU A 275 -13.72 2.08 -3.93
C LEU A 275 -13.93 2.46 -2.46
N VAL A 276 -14.69 1.69 -1.68
CA VAL A 276 -15.04 2.06 -0.30
C VAL A 276 -14.16 1.37 0.74
N ARG A 277 -13.70 0.15 0.46
CA ARG A 277 -13.03 -0.71 1.44
C ARG A 277 -11.60 -1.09 1.08
N GLU A 278 -11.37 -1.54 -0.15
CA GLU A 278 -10.09 -2.18 -0.51
C GLU A 278 -9.01 -1.17 -0.92
N ALA A 279 -9.35 -0.21 -1.78
CA ALA A 279 -8.37 0.75 -2.29
C ALA A 279 -7.86 1.67 -1.17
N LYS A 280 -6.54 1.75 -0.97
CA LYS A 280 -5.91 2.67 0.00
C LYS A 280 -5.38 3.92 -0.66
N ILE A 281 -5.02 3.85 -1.94
CA ILE A 281 -4.56 4.98 -2.74
C ILE A 281 -5.50 5.11 -3.93
N ILE A 282 -6.21 6.23 -3.99
CA ILE A 282 -7.22 6.52 -5.01
C ILE A 282 -6.78 7.80 -5.70
N ALA A 283 -6.61 7.78 -7.02
CA ALA A 283 -6.28 9.00 -7.76
C ALA A 283 -7.32 9.35 -8.83
N MET A 284 -7.53 10.64 -9.02
CA MET A 284 -8.42 11.20 -10.04
C MET A 284 -7.97 12.62 -10.42
N THR A 285 -8.50 13.16 -11.52
CA THR A 285 -8.32 14.58 -11.83
C THR A 285 -9.26 15.45 -11.00
N CYS A 286 -8.92 16.73 -10.79
CA CYS A 286 -9.79 17.70 -10.11
C CYS A 286 -11.14 17.85 -10.82
N THR A 287 -11.15 17.80 -12.15
CA THR A 287 -12.36 17.81 -12.98
C THR A 287 -13.24 16.59 -12.71
N HIS A 288 -12.65 15.40 -12.57
CA HIS A 288 -13.40 14.19 -12.24
C HIS A 288 -13.95 14.24 -10.81
N ALA A 289 -13.14 14.72 -9.86
CA ALA A 289 -13.59 14.94 -8.47
C ALA A 289 -14.81 15.87 -8.42
N ALA A 290 -14.82 16.95 -9.20
CA ALA A 290 -15.95 17.87 -9.30
C ALA A 290 -17.20 17.19 -9.88
N LEU A 291 -17.07 16.49 -11.00
CA LEU A 291 -18.18 15.80 -11.66
C LEU A 291 -18.78 14.66 -10.83
N LYS A 292 -17.94 13.93 -10.08
CA LYS A 292 -18.33 12.73 -9.34
C LYS A 292 -18.53 12.93 -7.85
N ARG A 293 -18.44 14.16 -7.34
CA ARG A 293 -18.64 14.47 -5.93
C ARG A 293 -19.91 13.84 -5.35
N HIS A 294 -21.05 14.02 -6.01
CA HIS A 294 -22.33 13.49 -5.52
C HIS A 294 -22.30 11.96 -5.40
N ASP A 295 -21.85 11.27 -6.44
CA ASP A 295 -21.77 9.81 -6.48
C ASP A 295 -20.80 9.26 -5.42
N LEU A 296 -19.65 9.93 -5.22
CA LEU A 296 -18.65 9.56 -4.22
C LEU A 296 -19.17 9.71 -2.78
N VAL A 297 -19.87 10.81 -2.51
CA VAL A 297 -20.49 11.03 -1.19
C VAL A 297 -21.58 9.99 -0.94
N GLN A 298 -22.47 9.74 -1.92
CA GLN A 298 -23.54 8.75 -1.79
C GLN A 298 -23.01 7.32 -1.65
N CYS A 299 -21.86 6.99 -2.24
CA CYS A 299 -21.27 5.67 -2.12
C CYS A 299 -20.57 5.44 -0.77
N GLY A 300 -20.45 6.48 0.07
CA GLY A 300 -19.75 6.41 1.35
C GLY A 300 -18.24 6.43 1.20
N PHE A 301 -17.72 7.12 0.18
CA PHE A 301 -16.28 7.30 -0.01
C PHE A 301 -15.67 8.00 1.21
N LYS A 302 -14.48 7.53 1.64
CA LYS A 302 -13.76 8.01 2.82
C LYS A 302 -12.27 8.05 2.57
N TYR A 303 -11.60 9.09 3.04
CA TYR A 303 -10.15 9.26 2.97
C TYR A 303 -9.64 10.09 4.15
N ASP A 304 -8.39 9.84 4.50
CA ASP A 304 -7.72 10.45 5.64
C ASP A 304 -6.70 11.50 5.18
N ASN A 305 -6.13 11.34 3.98
CA ASN A 305 -5.09 12.21 3.46
C ASN A 305 -5.46 12.64 2.03
N ILE A 306 -5.19 13.90 1.68
CA ILE A 306 -5.26 14.37 0.30
C ILE A 306 -3.89 14.89 -0.14
N LEU A 307 -3.46 14.48 -1.33
CA LEU A 307 -2.28 15.01 -2.01
C LEU A 307 -2.72 15.60 -3.36
N MET A 308 -2.38 16.87 -3.59
CA MET A 308 -2.63 17.56 -4.85
C MET A 308 -1.32 17.85 -5.55
N GLU A 309 -1.15 17.36 -6.78
CA GLU A 309 -0.07 17.77 -7.68
C GLU A 309 -0.58 18.77 -8.71
N GLU A 310 0.30 19.62 -9.22
CA GLU A 310 -0.06 20.74 -10.10
C GLU A 310 -1.01 21.74 -9.44
N ALA A 311 -0.95 21.88 -8.10
CA ALA A 311 -1.92 22.63 -7.33
C ALA A 311 -2.08 24.11 -7.76
N ALA A 312 -1.01 24.72 -8.29
CA ALA A 312 -1.03 26.09 -8.81
C ALA A 312 -1.79 26.25 -10.15
N GLN A 313 -2.12 25.14 -10.84
CA GLN A 313 -2.88 25.12 -12.09
C GLN A 313 -4.36 24.77 -11.87
N ILE A 314 -4.77 24.43 -10.65
CA ILE A 314 -6.15 24.06 -10.32
C ILE A 314 -6.92 25.33 -9.91
N LEU A 315 -8.16 25.47 -10.39
CA LEU A 315 -9.04 26.57 -9.97
C LEU A 315 -9.36 26.48 -8.47
N GLU A 316 -9.53 27.62 -7.80
CA GLU A 316 -9.83 27.68 -6.36
C GLU A 316 -11.01 26.76 -5.97
N ILE A 317 -12.10 26.80 -6.74
CA ILE A 317 -13.28 25.95 -6.48
C ILE A 317 -12.99 24.46 -6.70
N GLU A 318 -12.15 24.13 -7.68
CA GLU A 318 -11.75 22.75 -7.98
C GLU A 318 -10.72 22.22 -6.97
N THR A 319 -10.00 23.10 -6.29
CA THR A 319 -9.15 22.78 -5.13
C THR A 319 -10.01 22.51 -3.89
N PHE A 320 -11.11 23.25 -3.71
CA PHE A 320 -11.97 23.09 -2.54
C PHE A 320 -12.84 21.83 -2.59
N ILE A 321 -13.38 21.47 -3.76
CA ILE A 321 -14.29 20.31 -3.91
C ILE A 321 -13.69 19.00 -3.38
N PRO A 322 -12.43 18.64 -3.71
CA PRO A 322 -11.78 17.44 -3.20
C PRO A 322 -11.66 17.33 -1.69
N LEU A 323 -11.81 18.43 -0.93
CA LEU A 323 -11.81 18.40 0.54
C LEU A 323 -13.14 17.89 1.12
N LEU A 324 -14.17 17.79 0.27
CA LEU A 324 -15.56 17.49 0.64
C LEU A 324 -16.14 16.32 -0.18
N LEU A 325 -15.32 15.35 -0.59
CA LEU A 325 -15.76 14.12 -1.28
C LEU A 325 -16.24 13.03 -0.30
N GLN A 326 -16.29 13.33 1.00
CA GLN A 326 -16.72 12.43 2.06
C GLN A 326 -17.66 13.17 3.02
N THR A 327 -18.52 12.41 3.69
CA THR A 327 -19.37 12.94 4.78
C THR A 327 -18.57 13.08 6.08
N SER A 328 -18.96 14.03 6.93
CA SER A 328 -18.45 14.12 8.29
C SER A 328 -18.69 12.83 9.10
N ASP A 329 -17.89 12.64 10.14
CA ASP A 329 -18.13 11.58 11.12
C ASP A 329 -19.41 11.84 11.95
N GLN A 330 -19.76 10.91 12.83
CA GLN A 330 -20.95 11.02 13.68
C GLN A 330 -20.91 12.24 14.62
N GLU A 331 -19.72 12.78 14.90
CA GLU A 331 -19.49 13.97 15.72
C GLU A 331 -19.41 15.26 14.86
N GLY A 332 -19.70 15.18 13.56
CA GLY A 332 -19.68 16.30 12.63
C GLY A 332 -18.27 16.74 12.19
N ARG A 333 -17.21 16.01 12.55
CA ARG A 333 -15.82 16.33 12.21
C ARG A 333 -15.44 15.81 10.83
N ASN A 334 -14.55 16.54 10.15
CA ASN A 334 -13.92 16.05 8.93
C ASN A 334 -12.89 14.97 9.28
N ARG A 335 -12.90 13.86 8.54
CA ARG A 335 -11.93 12.76 8.69
C ARG A 335 -10.51 13.15 8.22
N LEU A 336 -10.39 14.22 7.43
CA LEU A 336 -9.14 14.65 6.83
C LEU A 336 -8.09 14.99 7.90
N LYS A 337 -6.97 14.29 7.84
CA LYS A 337 -5.79 14.44 8.70
C LYS A 337 -4.70 15.26 8.03
N ARG A 338 -4.54 15.13 6.70
CA ARG A 338 -3.46 15.77 5.94
C ARG A 338 -3.98 16.35 4.63
N CYS A 339 -3.52 17.57 4.32
CA CYS A 339 -3.66 18.20 3.02
C CYS A 339 -2.26 18.58 2.52
N ILE A 340 -1.77 17.88 1.50
CA ILE A 340 -0.47 18.14 0.88
C ILE A 340 -0.73 18.75 -0.50
N MET A 341 -0.27 19.97 -0.74
CA MET A 341 -0.40 20.64 -2.04
C MET A 341 0.99 20.91 -2.60
N ILE A 342 1.24 20.43 -3.82
CA ILE A 342 2.52 20.48 -4.49
C ILE A 342 2.31 21.21 -5.82
N GLY A 343 3.03 22.31 -6.02
CA GLY A 343 2.84 23.15 -7.20
C GLY A 343 3.92 24.20 -7.36
N ASP A 344 3.71 25.10 -8.32
CA ASP A 344 4.59 26.24 -8.56
C ASP A 344 3.77 27.43 -9.07
N HIS A 345 3.61 28.44 -8.22
CA HIS A 345 2.85 29.65 -8.54
C HIS A 345 3.62 30.59 -9.48
N HIS A 346 4.90 30.33 -9.76
CA HIS A 346 5.66 31.04 -10.79
C HIS A 346 5.47 30.46 -12.21
N GLN A 347 4.76 29.32 -12.32
CA GLN A 347 4.38 28.72 -13.60
C GLN A 347 2.98 29.19 -14.04
N LEU A 348 2.47 28.61 -15.13
CA LEU A 348 1.19 28.98 -15.70
C LEU A 348 0.05 28.79 -14.69
N PRO A 349 -0.84 29.79 -14.52
CA PRO A 349 -2.03 29.68 -13.70
C PRO A 349 -3.11 28.82 -14.39
N PRO A 350 -4.25 28.55 -13.73
CA PRO A 350 -5.39 27.89 -14.37
C PRO A 350 -5.87 28.66 -15.62
N VAL A 351 -6.32 27.93 -16.64
CA VAL A 351 -6.76 28.54 -17.90
C VAL A 351 -8.15 29.15 -17.74
N ILE A 352 -8.24 30.48 -17.81
CA ILE A 352 -9.51 31.22 -17.85
C ILE A 352 -9.82 31.57 -19.31
N LYS A 353 -10.87 30.98 -19.89
CA LYS A 353 -11.23 31.19 -21.31
C LYS A 353 -11.47 32.65 -21.66
N ASN A 354 -12.10 33.40 -20.76
CA ASN A 354 -12.34 34.82 -20.93
C ASN A 354 -11.47 35.61 -19.95
N MET A 355 -10.41 36.22 -20.48
CA MET A 355 -9.41 37.00 -19.73
C MET A 355 -10.03 38.16 -18.93
N ALA A 356 -11.24 38.63 -19.27
CA ALA A 356 -11.93 39.65 -18.47
C ALA A 356 -12.25 39.19 -17.03
N PHE A 357 -12.28 37.88 -16.79
CA PHE A 357 -12.49 37.29 -15.46
C PHE A 357 -11.17 36.95 -14.73
N GLN A 358 -10.02 37.12 -15.36
CA GLN A 358 -8.71 36.96 -14.74
C GLN A 358 -8.36 38.26 -14.00
N LYS A 359 -8.73 38.32 -12.72
CA LYS A 359 -8.42 39.46 -11.84
C LYS A 359 -7.17 39.21 -11.02
#